data_AF-A0A640KVS5-F1
#
_entry.id   AF-A0A640KVS5-F1
#
_cell.length_a   1.000
_cell.length_b   1.000
_cell.length_c   1.000
_cell.angle_alpha   90.00
_cell.angle_beta   90.00
_cell.angle_gamma   90.00
#
_symmetry.space_group_name_H-M   'P 1'
#
loop_
_entity.id
_entity.type
_entity.pdbx_description
1 polymer ?
#
loop_
_entity_poly.entity_id
_entity_poly.type
_entity_poly.pdbx_seq_one_letter_code
_entity_poly.pdbx_strand_id
1 'polypeptide(L)'
;MFNRLFGKEKQVQPSRSSGGGNSSTAKTMEDMDAAIELLEKREAALEKRMEGELAKAKQLYAKKNTQGALQCMKRKKMYEEQLLNIGAQKQNLETLKFTVQNQSMNQEVLRAQIRAKDELKRSNKQMKAEKIEDNMDDLMEEMDRANQVSEALRQPLDNNFVDEDELMNELEMEIDGMDLEETQGTDMKLPEMPAVPSQKLPAKPAKTTTQEDEDALAALEAELA
;
A
#
# COMPACT_ATOMS: atom_id res chain seq x y z
N MET A 1 -24.82 -47.94 -38.02
CA MET A 1 -24.83 -46.51 -38.38
C MET A 1 -24.66 -45.69 -37.10
N PHE A 2 -23.41 -45.52 -36.66
CA PHE A 2 -23.07 -44.68 -35.51
C PHE A 2 -22.52 -43.37 -36.05
N ASN A 3 -23.25 -42.27 -35.86
CA ASN A 3 -22.75 -40.93 -36.16
C ASN A 3 -23.39 -39.90 -35.25
N ARG A 4 -22.53 -39.06 -34.66
CA ARG A 4 -22.79 -37.81 -33.90
C ARG A 4 -22.89 -37.95 -32.37
N LEU A 5 -21.81 -38.49 -31.81
CA LEU A 5 -21.37 -38.33 -30.43
C LEU A 5 -20.35 -37.18 -30.29
N PHE A 6 -20.61 -36.01 -30.87
CA PHE A 6 -19.75 -34.82 -30.68
C PHE A 6 -20.62 -33.57 -30.58
N GLY A 7 -20.88 -33.18 -29.33
CA GLY A 7 -21.43 -31.87 -28.99
C GLY A 7 -20.46 -30.79 -29.44
N LYS A 8 -20.98 -29.80 -30.16
CA LYS A 8 -20.25 -28.61 -30.58
C LYS A 8 -19.78 -27.86 -29.33
N GLU A 9 -18.47 -27.74 -29.15
CA GLU A 9 -17.88 -26.70 -28.32
C GLU A 9 -18.40 -25.35 -28.82
N LYS A 10 -19.18 -24.69 -27.98
CA LYS A 10 -19.53 -23.29 -28.12
C LYS A 10 -18.23 -22.53 -27.90
N GLN A 11 -17.58 -22.11 -28.99
CA GLN A 11 -16.45 -21.18 -28.95
C GLN A 11 -16.85 -19.98 -28.08
N VAL A 12 -16.33 -19.94 -26.85
CA VAL A 12 -16.38 -18.75 -26.01
C VAL A 12 -15.34 -17.83 -26.61
N GLN A 13 -15.79 -16.91 -27.47
CA GLN A 13 -14.99 -15.78 -27.88
C GLN A 13 -14.57 -15.01 -26.61
N PRO A 14 -13.28 -14.67 -26.42
CA PRO A 14 -12.90 -13.77 -25.35
C PRO A 14 -13.53 -12.41 -25.66
N SER A 15 -14.57 -12.04 -24.90
CA SER A 15 -15.13 -10.70 -24.99
C SER A 15 -14.02 -9.72 -24.65
N ARG A 16 -13.57 -8.96 -25.65
CA ARG A 16 -12.74 -7.78 -25.43
C ARG A 16 -13.56 -6.75 -24.65
N SER A 17 -13.53 -6.82 -23.31
CA SER A 17 -13.98 -5.73 -22.45
C SER A 17 -12.93 -4.63 -22.45
N SER A 18 -12.86 -3.91 -23.57
CA SER A 18 -12.20 -2.62 -23.65
C SER A 18 -13.07 -1.60 -22.90
N GLY A 19 -12.84 -1.40 -21.59
CA GLY A 19 -13.49 -0.29 -20.87
C GLY A 19 -13.53 -0.29 -19.34
N GLY A 20 -12.76 -1.11 -18.63
CA GLY A 20 -12.91 -1.25 -17.15
C GLY A 20 -11.66 -1.09 -16.27
N GLY A 21 -10.51 -0.70 -16.84
CA GLY A 21 -9.20 -0.87 -16.21
C GLY A 21 -8.95 -0.14 -14.89
N ASN A 22 -9.67 0.95 -14.58
CA ASN A 22 -9.52 1.65 -13.30
C ASN A 22 -10.53 1.17 -12.25
N SER A 23 -11.73 0.74 -12.66
CA SER A 23 -12.74 0.20 -11.73
C SER A 23 -12.32 -1.14 -11.11
N SER A 24 -11.58 -1.97 -11.85
CA SER A 24 -11.10 -3.26 -11.36
C SER A 24 -9.94 -3.11 -10.38
N THR A 25 -9.05 -2.13 -10.60
CA THR A 25 -7.88 -1.91 -9.73
C THR A 25 -8.31 -1.25 -8.42
N ALA A 26 -9.18 -0.23 -8.48
CA ALA A 26 -9.74 0.41 -7.29
C ALA A 26 -10.50 -0.60 -6.43
N LYS A 27 -11.38 -1.41 -7.05
CA LYS A 27 -12.09 -2.48 -6.34
C LYS A 27 -11.15 -3.52 -5.72
N THR A 28 -10.11 -3.94 -6.44
CA THR A 28 -9.11 -4.87 -5.88
C THR A 28 -8.40 -4.27 -4.66
N MET A 29 -8.10 -2.96 -4.68
CA MET A 29 -7.51 -2.29 -3.52
C MET A 29 -8.49 -2.20 -2.34
N GLU A 30 -9.76 -1.89 -2.59
CA GLU A 30 -10.82 -1.89 -1.57
C GLU A 30 -10.98 -3.28 -0.94
N ASP A 31 -10.99 -4.34 -1.75
CA ASP A 31 -11.07 -5.73 -1.28
C ASP A 31 -9.84 -6.10 -0.41
N MET A 32 -8.64 -5.62 -0.77
CA MET A 32 -7.43 -5.81 0.02
C MET A 32 -7.50 -5.05 1.36
N ASP A 33 -8.02 -3.82 1.35
CA ASP A 33 -8.18 -3.01 2.56
C ASP A 33 -9.20 -3.63 3.52
N ALA A 34 -10.33 -4.13 3.00
CA ALA A 34 -11.30 -4.87 3.79
C ALA A 34 -10.72 -6.16 4.39
N ALA A 35 -9.84 -6.86 3.65
CA ALA A 35 -9.14 -8.04 4.16
C ALA A 35 -8.14 -7.69 5.27
N ILE A 36 -7.41 -6.57 5.15
CA ILE A 36 -6.51 -6.08 6.21
C ILE A 36 -7.32 -5.72 7.46
N GLU A 37 -8.43 -5.00 7.32
CA GLU A 37 -9.31 -4.64 8.45
C GLU A 37 -9.86 -5.89 9.16
N LEU A 38 -10.23 -6.93 8.41
CA LEU A 38 -10.67 -8.20 8.98
C LEU A 38 -9.54 -8.89 9.78
N LEU A 39 -8.32 -8.87 9.24
CA LEU A 39 -7.14 -9.42 9.92
C LEU A 39 -6.83 -8.65 11.21
N GLU A 40 -6.97 -7.33 11.23
CA GLU A 40 -6.81 -6.50 12.42
C GLU A 40 -7.85 -6.79 13.51
N LYS A 41 -9.11 -6.96 13.12
CA LYS A 41 -10.17 -7.38 14.07
C LYS A 41 -9.85 -8.75 14.67
N ARG A 42 -9.33 -9.69 13.86
CA ARG A 42 -8.92 -11.01 14.31
C ARG A 42 -7.69 -10.97 15.23
N GLU A 43 -6.73 -10.11 14.92
CA GLU A 43 -5.54 -9.81 15.72
C GLU A 43 -5.94 -9.38 17.13
N ALA A 44 -6.77 -8.33 17.24
CA ALA A 44 -7.28 -7.83 18.52
C ALA A 44 -8.04 -8.90 19.33
N ALA A 45 -8.83 -9.74 18.66
CA ALA A 45 -9.54 -10.84 19.31
C ALA A 45 -8.57 -11.91 19.87
N LEU A 46 -7.49 -12.23 19.14
CA LEU A 46 -6.47 -13.18 19.60
C LEU A 46 -5.67 -12.62 20.77
N GLU A 47 -5.33 -11.33 20.76
CA GLU A 47 -4.66 -10.66 21.87
C GLU A 47 -5.50 -10.73 23.15
N LYS A 48 -6.80 -10.40 23.07
CA LYS A 48 -7.74 -10.52 24.22
C LYS A 48 -7.83 -11.97 24.73
N ARG A 49 -7.84 -12.97 23.82
CA ARG A 49 -7.82 -14.40 24.20
C ARG A 49 -6.51 -14.78 24.89
N MET A 50 -5.36 -14.26 24.45
CA MET A 50 -4.06 -14.48 25.09
C MET A 50 -3.99 -13.90 26.50
N GLU A 51 -4.49 -12.68 26.70
CA GLU A 51 -4.58 -12.05 28.02
C GLU A 51 -5.46 -12.88 28.96
N GLY A 52 -6.60 -13.36 28.46
CA GLY A 52 -7.51 -14.23 29.20
C GLY A 52 -6.85 -15.55 29.63
N GLU A 53 -6.14 -16.23 28.72
CA GLU A 53 -5.42 -17.46 29.06
C GLU A 53 -4.26 -17.21 30.02
N LEU A 54 -3.56 -16.07 29.90
CA LEU A 54 -2.50 -15.69 30.84
C LEU A 54 -3.07 -15.44 32.25
N ALA A 55 -4.20 -14.75 32.36
CA ALA A 55 -4.88 -14.51 33.64
C ALA A 55 -5.33 -15.84 34.28
N LYS A 56 -5.95 -16.74 33.51
CA LYS A 56 -6.33 -18.09 33.97
C LYS A 56 -5.11 -18.89 34.41
N ALA A 57 -4.00 -18.84 33.66
CA ALA A 57 -2.77 -19.53 34.01
C ALA A 57 -2.23 -19.06 35.37
N LYS A 58 -2.18 -17.74 35.60
CA LYS A 58 -1.75 -17.14 36.88
C LYS A 58 -2.64 -17.60 38.04
N GLN A 59 -3.97 -17.59 37.86
CA GLN A 59 -4.92 -18.04 38.89
C GLN A 59 -4.76 -19.53 39.23
N LEU A 60 -4.62 -20.39 38.22
CA LEU A 60 -4.44 -21.84 38.42
C LEU A 60 -3.10 -22.15 39.09
N TYR A 61 -2.05 -21.44 38.71
CA TYR A 61 -0.73 -21.57 39.33
C TYR A 61 -0.75 -21.18 40.81
N ALA A 62 -1.43 -20.07 41.17
CA ALA A 62 -1.60 -19.66 42.56
C ALA A 62 -2.36 -20.72 43.40
N LYS A 63 -3.29 -21.44 42.79
CA LYS A 63 -4.00 -22.60 43.39
C LYS A 63 -3.19 -23.90 43.41
N LYS A 64 -1.89 -23.84 43.07
CA LYS A 64 -0.98 -25.00 42.91
C LYS A 64 -1.43 -26.02 41.86
N ASN A 65 -2.34 -25.65 40.95
CA ASN A 65 -2.73 -26.48 39.82
C ASN A 65 -1.80 -26.21 38.62
N THR A 66 -0.61 -26.81 38.66
CA THR A 66 0.43 -26.62 37.64
C THR A 66 0.06 -27.18 36.28
N GLN A 67 -0.68 -28.30 36.23
CA GLN A 67 -1.15 -28.92 34.99
C GLN A 67 -2.15 -28.03 34.25
N GLY A 68 -3.12 -27.46 34.98
CA GLY A 68 -4.10 -26.53 34.41
C GLY A 68 -3.44 -25.23 33.92
N ALA A 69 -2.48 -24.69 34.67
CA ALA A 69 -1.72 -23.52 34.26
C ALA A 69 -0.90 -23.79 32.98
N LEU A 70 -0.27 -24.97 32.87
CA LEU A 70 0.48 -25.37 31.69
C LEU A 70 -0.42 -25.48 30.44
N GLN A 71 -1.65 -26.01 30.58
CA GLN A 71 -2.60 -26.06 29.46
C GLN A 71 -3.01 -24.66 28.97
N CYS A 72 -3.23 -23.71 29.88
CA CYS A 72 -3.51 -22.31 29.52
C CYS A 72 -2.33 -21.69 28.76
N MET A 73 -1.10 -21.92 29.24
CA MET A 73 0.11 -21.43 28.57
C MET A 73 0.29 -22.04 27.17
N LYS A 74 -0.05 -23.33 26.97
CA LYS A 74 -0.04 -23.96 25.64
C LYS A 74 -1.03 -23.29 24.68
N ARG A 75 -2.25 -22.99 25.14
CA ARG A 75 -3.25 -22.27 24.32
C ARG A 75 -2.79 -20.85 23.99
N LYS A 76 -2.24 -20.11 24.97
CA LYS A 76 -1.64 -18.79 24.73
C LYS A 76 -0.57 -18.85 23.63
N LYS A 77 0.34 -19.83 23.69
CA LYS A 77 1.39 -20.00 22.69
C LYS A 77 0.84 -20.33 21.29
N MET A 78 -0.23 -21.12 21.20
CA MET A 78 -0.93 -21.36 19.93
C MET A 78 -1.56 -20.07 19.36
N TYR A 79 -2.04 -19.16 20.19
CA TYR A 79 -2.53 -17.85 19.73
C TYR A 79 -1.40 -16.92 19.29
N GLU A 80 -0.24 -16.95 19.96
CA GLU A 80 0.97 -16.22 19.52
C GLU A 80 1.42 -16.65 18.12
N GLU A 81 1.42 -17.95 17.84
CA GLU A 81 1.73 -18.47 16.49
C GLU A 81 0.71 -17.99 15.45
N GLN A 82 -0.57 -17.90 15.81
CA GLN A 82 -1.60 -17.33 14.93
C GLN A 82 -1.40 -15.84 14.67
N LEU A 83 -1.00 -15.06 15.68
CA LEU A 83 -0.68 -13.64 15.51
C LEU A 83 0.49 -13.42 14.55
N LEU A 84 1.56 -14.22 14.67
CA LEU A 84 2.69 -14.16 13.74
C LEU A 84 2.25 -14.42 12.29
N ASN A 85 1.38 -15.41 12.09
CA ASN A 85 0.84 -15.71 10.76
C ASN A 85 -0.03 -14.58 10.21
N ILE A 86 -0.85 -13.94 11.06
CA ILE A 86 -1.66 -12.77 10.67
C ILE A 86 -0.76 -11.59 10.27
N GLY A 87 0.30 -11.30 11.04
CA GLY A 87 1.27 -10.27 10.71
C GLY A 87 1.90 -10.48 9.32
N ALA A 88 2.31 -11.71 9.02
CA ALA A 88 2.82 -12.07 7.70
C ALA A 88 1.78 -11.90 6.58
N GLN A 89 0.51 -12.25 6.84
CA GLN A 89 -0.58 -12.05 5.88
C GLN A 89 -0.84 -10.57 5.58
N LYS A 90 -0.86 -9.71 6.62
CA LYS A 90 -1.02 -8.26 6.47
C LYS A 90 0.11 -7.66 5.62
N GLN A 91 1.37 -7.97 5.94
CA GLN A 91 2.53 -7.49 5.18
C GLN A 91 2.48 -7.92 3.69
N ASN A 92 2.04 -9.15 3.42
CA ASN A 92 1.86 -9.63 2.05
C ASN A 92 0.76 -8.85 1.31
N LEU A 93 -0.36 -8.55 1.96
CA LEU A 93 -1.44 -7.74 1.38
C LEU A 93 -0.99 -6.30 1.10
N GLU A 94 -0.25 -5.68 2.00
CA GLU A 94 0.33 -4.34 1.81
C GLU A 94 1.30 -4.30 0.61
N THR A 95 2.18 -5.30 0.53
CA THR A 95 3.11 -5.45 -0.60
C THR A 95 2.38 -5.63 -1.92
N LEU A 96 1.30 -6.43 -1.93
CA LEU A 96 0.46 -6.62 -3.11
C LEU A 96 -0.27 -5.33 -3.50
N LYS A 97 -0.80 -4.57 -2.54
CA LYS A 97 -1.44 -3.28 -2.78
C LYS A 97 -0.48 -2.31 -3.45
N PHE A 98 0.73 -2.15 -2.91
CA PHE A 98 1.78 -1.32 -3.51
C PHE A 98 2.12 -1.78 -4.95
N THR A 99 2.25 -3.10 -5.15
CA THR A 99 2.55 -3.67 -6.48
C THR A 99 1.44 -3.35 -7.48
N VAL A 100 0.18 -3.50 -7.10
CA VAL A 100 -0.98 -3.21 -7.95
C VAL A 100 -1.05 -1.72 -8.30
N GLN A 101 -0.77 -0.83 -7.34
CA GLN A 101 -0.69 0.61 -7.59
C GLN A 101 0.39 0.96 -8.62
N ASN A 102 1.60 0.45 -8.44
CA ASN A 102 2.71 0.68 -9.37
C ASN A 102 2.40 0.12 -10.77
N GLN A 103 1.80 -1.08 -10.84
CA GLN A 103 1.35 -1.66 -12.11
C GLN A 103 0.30 -0.79 -12.81
N SER A 104 -0.65 -0.23 -12.06
CA SER A 104 -1.66 0.69 -12.61
C SER A 104 -1.01 1.94 -13.22
N MET A 105 -0.05 2.54 -12.52
CA MET A 105 0.70 3.70 -13.03
C MET A 105 1.48 3.35 -14.30
N ASN A 106 2.20 2.23 -14.31
CA ASN A 106 2.94 1.77 -15.49
C ASN A 106 2.02 1.49 -16.69
N GLN A 107 0.81 0.97 -16.46
CA GLN A 107 -0.18 0.82 -17.51
C GLN A 107 -0.64 2.17 -18.09
N GLU A 108 -0.82 3.19 -17.25
CA GLU A 108 -1.20 4.53 -17.71
C GLU A 108 -0.10 5.18 -18.56
N VAL A 109 1.16 5.07 -18.13
CA VAL A 109 2.33 5.51 -18.92
C VAL A 109 2.39 4.80 -20.26
N LEU A 110 2.24 3.47 -20.28
CA LEU A 110 2.22 2.69 -21.52
C LEU A 110 1.07 3.11 -22.45
N ARG A 111 -0.13 3.36 -21.91
CA ARG A 111 -1.27 3.87 -22.69
C ARG A 111 -0.96 5.23 -23.30
N ALA A 112 -0.32 6.14 -22.57
CA ALA A 112 0.10 7.44 -23.09
C ALA A 112 1.12 7.29 -24.24
N GLN A 113 2.12 6.41 -24.06
CA GLN A 113 3.09 6.11 -25.11
C GLN A 113 2.44 5.51 -26.37
N ILE A 114 1.47 4.61 -26.22
CA ILE A 114 0.73 4.04 -27.36
C ILE A 114 -0.02 5.13 -28.12
N ARG A 115 -0.71 6.03 -27.41
CA ARG A 115 -1.40 7.18 -28.02
C ARG A 115 -0.43 8.08 -28.78
N ALA A 116 0.71 8.42 -28.18
CA ALA A 116 1.75 9.22 -28.82
C ALA A 116 2.28 8.54 -30.09
N LYS A 117 2.58 7.24 -30.03
CA LYS A 117 3.02 6.43 -31.17
C LYS A 117 1.96 6.41 -32.29
N ASP A 118 0.67 6.28 -31.96
CA ASP A 118 -0.41 6.26 -32.94
C ASP A 118 -0.61 7.63 -33.59
N GLU A 119 -0.47 8.73 -32.85
CA GLU A 119 -0.49 10.10 -33.38
C GLU A 119 0.71 10.37 -34.30
N LEU A 120 1.92 9.98 -33.89
CA LEU A 120 3.12 10.04 -34.73
C LEU A 120 2.94 9.28 -36.05
N LYS A 121 2.34 8.07 -36.00
CA LYS A 121 2.02 7.30 -37.22
C LYS A 121 1.03 8.03 -38.12
N ARG A 122 0.02 8.70 -37.55
CA ARG A 122 -0.97 9.46 -38.31
C ARG A 122 -0.34 10.69 -38.97
N SER A 123 0.42 11.48 -38.22
CA SER A 123 1.19 12.63 -38.72
C SER A 123 2.11 12.21 -39.87
N ASN A 124 2.90 11.14 -39.66
CA ASN A 124 3.78 10.62 -40.71
C ASN A 124 2.99 10.18 -41.95
N LYS A 125 1.84 9.52 -41.80
CA LYS A 125 1.02 9.10 -42.95
C LYS A 125 0.42 10.29 -43.71
N GLN A 126 0.06 11.38 -43.03
CA GLN A 126 -0.41 12.62 -43.65
C GLN A 126 0.72 13.33 -44.40
N MET A 127 1.90 13.47 -43.79
CA MET A 127 3.10 14.00 -44.45
C MET A 127 3.47 13.16 -45.69
N LYS A 128 3.33 11.83 -45.58
CA LYS A 128 3.58 10.91 -46.69
C LYS A 128 2.62 11.04 -47.87
N ALA A 129 1.41 11.55 -47.63
CA ALA A 129 0.38 11.69 -48.65
C ALA A 129 0.48 13.02 -49.42
N GLU A 130 1.11 14.06 -48.86
CA GLU A 130 1.06 15.40 -49.46
C GLU A 130 2.36 15.92 -50.08
N LYS A 131 3.57 15.48 -49.70
CA LYS A 131 4.87 15.90 -50.29
C LYS A 131 6.03 15.14 -49.63
N ILE A 132 6.49 13.99 -50.13
CA ILE A 132 7.71 13.34 -49.58
C ILE A 132 8.94 13.67 -50.40
N GLU A 133 8.88 13.65 -51.74
CA GLU A 133 10.09 13.85 -52.55
C GLU A 133 10.70 15.24 -52.32
N ASP A 134 9.89 16.30 -52.33
CA ASP A 134 10.39 17.67 -52.08
C ASP A 134 10.81 17.91 -50.61
N ASN A 135 10.13 17.29 -49.64
CA ASN A 135 10.42 17.54 -48.21
C ASN A 135 11.55 16.66 -47.64
N MET A 136 11.90 15.54 -48.28
CA MET A 136 13.02 14.70 -47.82
C MET A 136 14.37 15.35 -48.13
N ASP A 137 14.49 16.03 -49.27
CA ASP A 137 15.68 16.80 -49.62
C ASP A 137 15.83 18.01 -48.67
N ASP A 138 14.75 18.77 -48.43
CA ASP A 138 14.75 19.88 -47.47
C ASP A 138 14.99 19.41 -46.01
N LEU A 139 14.49 18.23 -45.62
CA LEU A 139 14.69 17.65 -44.27
C LEU A 139 16.12 17.12 -44.08
N MET A 140 16.74 16.54 -45.11
CA MET A 140 18.17 16.18 -45.04
C MET A 140 19.03 17.43 -44.91
N GLU A 141 18.71 18.50 -45.65
CA GLU A 141 19.44 19.77 -45.58
C GLU A 141 19.28 20.44 -44.21
N GLU A 142 18.08 20.44 -43.62
CA GLU A 142 17.85 20.99 -42.27
C GLU A 142 18.28 20.07 -41.12
N MET A 143 18.31 18.73 -41.27
CA MET A 143 18.94 17.85 -40.27
C MET A 143 20.46 18.05 -40.24
N ASP A 144 21.12 18.24 -41.39
CA ASP A 144 22.54 18.60 -41.42
C ASP A 144 22.80 19.98 -40.81
N ARG A 145 21.91 20.94 -41.04
CA ARG A 145 21.97 22.26 -40.41
C ARG A 145 21.74 22.20 -38.90
N ALA A 146 20.76 21.42 -38.45
CA ALA A 146 20.48 21.19 -37.03
C ALA A 146 21.60 20.43 -36.33
N ASN A 147 22.27 19.49 -37.01
CA ASN A 147 23.47 18.83 -36.49
C ASN A 147 24.65 19.80 -36.43
N GLN A 148 24.85 20.67 -37.42
CA GLN A 148 25.87 21.73 -37.35
C GLN A 148 25.59 22.74 -36.25
N VAL A 149 24.32 23.10 -36.02
CA VAL A 149 23.90 23.97 -34.91
C VAL A 149 24.04 23.27 -33.56
N SER A 150 23.68 21.99 -33.47
CA SER A 150 23.87 21.18 -32.26
C SER A 150 25.34 20.95 -31.95
N GLU A 151 26.20 20.81 -32.96
CA GLU A 151 27.66 20.68 -32.78
C GLU A 151 28.28 22.03 -32.38
N ALA A 152 27.79 23.14 -32.96
CA ALA A 152 28.18 24.49 -32.57
C ALA A 152 27.67 24.90 -31.16
N LEU A 153 26.52 24.38 -30.72
CA LEU A 153 25.99 24.53 -29.37
C LEU A 153 26.60 23.54 -28.37
N ARG A 154 27.12 22.40 -28.84
CA ARG A 154 27.88 21.44 -28.04
C ARG A 154 29.32 21.83 -27.82
N GLN A 155 29.82 22.91 -28.46
CA GLN A 155 31.00 23.58 -27.92
C GLN A 155 30.65 24.11 -26.53
N PRO A 156 31.15 23.48 -25.45
CA PRO A 156 30.69 23.80 -24.11
C PRO A 156 31.26 25.16 -23.70
N LEU A 157 30.41 26.10 -23.30
CA LEU A 157 30.84 27.26 -22.52
C LEU A 157 30.83 27.01 -21.01
N ASP A 158 30.39 25.84 -20.56
CA ASP A 158 30.52 25.49 -19.15
C ASP A 158 30.58 23.98 -18.98
N ASN A 159 31.59 23.53 -18.25
CA ASN A 159 31.91 22.14 -18.02
C ASN A 159 31.82 21.91 -16.50
N ASN A 160 30.64 22.15 -15.93
CA ASN A 160 30.39 21.85 -14.53
C ASN A 160 29.94 20.40 -14.41
N PHE A 161 30.91 19.53 -14.13
CA PHE A 161 30.69 18.28 -13.44
C PHE A 161 29.99 18.60 -12.12
N VAL A 162 28.80 18.05 -11.92
CA VAL A 162 28.13 18.07 -10.61
C VAL A 162 29.02 17.28 -9.65
N ASP A 163 29.50 17.91 -8.58
CA ASP A 163 30.36 17.29 -7.58
C ASP A 163 29.50 16.46 -6.61
N GLU A 164 29.76 15.16 -6.56
CA GLU A 164 29.01 14.22 -5.72
C GLU A 164 29.16 14.54 -4.21
N ASP A 165 30.23 15.25 -3.82
CA ASP A 165 30.47 15.68 -2.44
C ASP A 165 29.58 16.87 -2.02
N GLU A 166 29.16 17.71 -2.97
CA GLU A 166 28.20 18.80 -2.72
C GLU A 166 26.79 18.24 -2.52
N LEU A 167 26.42 17.23 -3.31
CA LEU A 167 25.14 16.54 -3.22
C LEU A 167 25.00 15.71 -1.93
N MET A 168 26.11 15.12 -1.45
CA MET A 168 26.14 14.43 -0.16
C MET A 168 25.99 15.40 1.02
N ASN A 169 26.58 16.60 0.97
CA ASN A 169 26.39 17.63 2.01
C ASN A 169 24.95 18.15 2.05
N GLU A 170 24.31 18.33 0.88
CA GLU A 170 22.90 18.74 0.81
C GLU A 170 21.98 17.69 1.43
N LEU A 171 22.23 16.41 1.14
CA LEU A 171 21.51 15.28 1.75
C LEU A 171 21.69 15.22 3.28
N GLU A 172 22.89 15.48 3.79
CA GLU A 172 23.19 15.41 5.24
C GLU A 172 22.51 16.56 6.00
N MET A 173 22.49 17.77 5.43
CA MET A 173 21.75 18.92 5.99
C MET A 173 20.24 18.71 6.07
N GLU A 174 19.65 18.04 5.08
CA GLU A 174 18.20 17.80 5.06
C GLU A 174 17.77 16.72 6.06
N ILE A 175 18.63 15.73 6.31
CA ILE A 175 18.42 14.71 7.35
C ILE A 175 18.54 15.32 8.76
N ASP A 176 19.56 16.15 9.01
CA ASP A 176 19.72 16.84 10.31
C ASP A 176 18.61 17.88 10.57
N GLY A 177 18.06 18.49 9.52
CA GLY A 177 16.90 19.38 9.61
C GLY A 177 15.62 18.68 10.06
N MET A 178 15.45 17.39 9.72
CA MET A 178 14.33 16.56 10.19
C MET A 178 14.49 16.13 11.65
N ASP A 179 15.71 15.83 12.10
CA ASP A 179 15.96 15.42 13.50
C ASP A 179 15.90 16.62 14.48
N LEU A 180 16.11 17.86 14.00
CA LEU A 180 15.90 19.09 14.78
C LEU A 180 14.42 19.44 15.00
N GLU A 181 13.50 18.99 14.14
CA GLU A 181 12.05 19.13 14.38
C GLU A 181 11.52 18.04 15.32
N GLU A 182 12.14 16.86 15.41
CA GLU A 182 11.69 15.77 16.28
C GLU A 182 12.37 15.74 17.67
N THR A 183 13.50 16.44 17.86
CA THR A 183 14.24 16.47 19.16
C THR A 183 14.09 17.74 20.01
N GLN A 184 13.38 18.79 19.57
CA GLN A 184 13.05 19.96 20.42
C GLN A 184 11.82 19.75 21.32
N GLY A 185 11.76 18.58 21.96
CA GLY A 185 10.73 18.19 22.91
C GLY A 185 11.20 18.10 24.37
N THR A 186 12.28 18.78 24.78
CA THR A 186 12.64 18.83 26.22
C THR A 186 13.14 20.20 26.68
N ASP A 187 12.43 20.70 27.70
CA ASP A 187 12.74 21.80 28.62
C ASP A 187 12.24 23.21 28.27
N MET A 188 10.92 23.34 28.07
CA MET A 188 10.23 24.60 28.38
C MET A 188 9.73 24.58 29.82
N LYS A 189 10.43 25.31 30.69
CA LYS A 189 9.96 25.62 32.05
C LYS A 189 8.70 26.47 31.97
N LEU A 190 7.53 25.86 32.17
CA LEU A 190 6.26 26.59 32.26
C LEU A 190 6.28 27.58 33.44
N PRO A 191 5.75 28.80 33.28
CA PRO A 191 5.50 29.68 34.41
C PRO A 191 4.43 29.09 35.34
N GLU A 192 4.65 29.15 36.65
CA GLU A 192 3.70 28.71 37.67
C GLU A 192 2.37 29.46 37.52
N MET A 193 1.31 28.72 37.19
CA MET A 193 -0.06 29.23 37.24
C MET A 193 -0.60 29.23 38.68
N PRO A 194 -1.45 30.20 39.05
CA PRO A 194 -2.04 30.25 40.39
C PRO A 194 -2.91 29.02 40.68
N ALA A 195 -2.81 28.51 41.91
CA ALA A 195 -3.50 27.30 42.36
C ALA A 195 -5.03 27.45 42.30
N VAL A 196 -5.67 26.53 41.58
CA VAL A 196 -7.13 26.42 41.48
C VAL A 196 -7.67 25.59 42.67
N PRO A 197 -8.84 25.92 43.25
CA PRO A 197 -9.31 25.23 44.46
C PRO A 197 -9.65 23.75 44.23
N SER A 198 -9.09 22.88 45.06
CA SER A 198 -9.39 21.45 45.09
C SER A 198 -10.75 21.18 45.76
N GLN A 199 -11.82 21.08 44.96
CA GLN A 199 -13.07 20.47 45.41
C GLN A 199 -13.37 19.20 44.59
N LYS A 200 -13.45 18.06 45.30
CA LYS A 200 -13.78 16.74 44.74
C LYS A 200 -15.23 16.75 44.23
N LEU A 201 -15.40 16.39 42.95
CA LEU A 201 -16.71 16.05 42.38
C LEU A 201 -17.03 14.56 42.59
N PRO A 202 -18.31 14.19 42.79
CA PRO A 202 -18.72 12.82 43.14
C PRO A 202 -18.64 11.86 41.94
N ALA A 203 -18.22 10.62 42.22
CA ALA A 203 -18.04 9.54 41.24
C ALA A 203 -19.39 8.96 40.74
N LYS A 204 -19.48 8.73 39.42
CA LYS A 204 -20.60 8.04 38.77
C LYS A 204 -20.27 6.54 38.62
N PRO A 205 -21.23 5.61 38.87
CA PRO A 205 -20.94 4.18 38.94
C PRO A 205 -20.70 3.54 37.56
N ALA A 206 -19.78 2.57 37.53
CA ALA A 206 -19.47 1.72 36.38
C ALA A 206 -20.64 0.77 36.07
N LYS A 207 -21.06 0.71 34.80
CA LYS A 207 -21.95 -0.34 34.28
C LYS A 207 -21.11 -1.41 33.57
N THR A 208 -21.51 -2.66 33.83
CA THR A 208 -20.98 -3.93 33.34
C THR A 208 -21.06 -4.07 31.81
N THR A 209 -19.91 -4.04 31.14
CA THR A 209 -19.70 -4.18 29.69
C THR A 209 -19.62 -5.63 29.21
N THR A 210 -19.68 -6.62 30.11
CA THR A 210 -19.35 -8.01 29.78
C THR A 210 -20.45 -8.78 29.04
N GLN A 211 -21.71 -8.34 29.09
CA GLN A 211 -22.83 -9.09 28.50
C GLN A 211 -23.06 -8.70 27.02
N GLU A 212 -22.92 -7.42 26.69
CA GLU A 212 -23.12 -6.91 25.31
C GLU A 212 -22.01 -7.38 24.35
N ASP A 213 -20.79 -7.53 24.88
CA ASP A 213 -19.63 -8.01 24.11
C ASP A 213 -19.73 -9.51 23.74
N GLU A 214 -20.35 -10.33 24.60
CA GLU A 214 -20.52 -11.77 24.32
C GLU A 214 -21.60 -12.02 23.25
N ASP A 215 -22.68 -11.24 23.28
CA ASP A 215 -23.75 -11.32 22.28
C ASP A 215 -23.29 -10.83 20.89
N ALA A 216 -22.43 -9.80 20.84
CA ALA A 216 -21.82 -9.34 19.60
C ALA A 216 -20.88 -10.38 18.97
N LEU A 217 -20.18 -11.16 19.79
CA LEU A 217 -19.25 -12.20 19.34
C LEU A 217 -19.99 -13.40 18.73
N ALA A 218 -21.14 -13.79 19.32
CA ALA A 218 -21.96 -14.87 18.81
C ALA A 218 -22.61 -14.53 17.45
N ALA A 219 -22.98 -13.27 17.23
CA ALA A 219 -23.53 -12.81 15.95
C ALA A 219 -22.51 -12.93 14.79
N LEU A 220 -21.23 -12.61 15.07
CA LEU A 220 -20.14 -12.69 14.09
C LEU A 220 -19.76 -14.13 13.71
N GLU A 221 -19.83 -15.07 14.67
CA GLU A 221 -19.57 -16.49 14.37
C GLU A 221 -20.67 -17.13 13.52
N ALA A 222 -21.91 -16.64 13.62
CA ALA A 222 -23.04 -17.08 12.79
C ALA A 222 -22.98 -16.58 11.35
N GLU A 223 -22.31 -15.44 11.10
CA GLU A 223 -22.16 -14.86 9.76
C GLU A 223 -21.02 -15.50 8.94
N LEU A 224 -20.11 -16.20 9.63
CA LEU A 224 -18.96 -16.91 9.03
C LEU A 224 -19.23 -18.39 8.73
N ALA A 225 -20.42 -18.92 9.04
CA ALA A 225 -20.84 -20.30 8.82
C ALA A 225 -21.72 -20.45 7.58
#